data_AF-A0A372KKC7-F1
#
_entry.id   AF-A0A372KKC7-F1
#
_cell.length_a   1.000
_cell.length_b   1.000
_cell.length_c   1.000
_cell.angle_alpha   90.00
_cell.angle_beta   90.00
_cell.angle_gamma   90.00
#
_symmetry.space_group_name_H-M   'P 1'
#
loop_
_entity.id
_entity.type
_entity.pdbx_description
1 polymer ?
#
loop_
_entity_poly.entity_id
_entity_poly.type
_entity_poly.pdbx_seq_one_letter_code
_entity_poly.pdbx_strand_id
1 'polypeptide(L)' 'MKGNLGYYKKSYRRVYENFIFSVGIYRSNTVLLKRLCQESLKELDRLNRRFMEQDKVSTYYLLKPYSEVIKRFYLSL' A
#
# COMPACT_ATOMS: atom_id res chain seq x y z
N MET A 1 3.76 -20.08 16.19
CA MET A 1 2.89 -19.19 15.38
C MET A 1 3.53 -18.85 14.02
N LYS A 2 3.53 -19.78 13.05
CA LYS A 2 4.00 -19.51 11.66
C LYS A 2 2.90 -18.91 10.75
N GLY A 3 1.70 -18.63 11.28
CA GLY A 3 0.50 -18.30 10.48
C GLY A 3 0.30 -16.82 10.08
N ASN A 4 0.93 -15.85 10.75
CA ASN A 4 0.56 -14.43 10.57
C ASN A 4 1.41 -13.65 9.56
N LEU A 5 2.69 -13.99 9.37
CA LEU A 5 3.58 -13.22 8.48
C LEU A 5 3.14 -13.27 7.02
N GLY A 6 2.70 -14.45 6.55
CA GLY A 6 2.20 -14.61 5.18
C GLY A 6 0.93 -13.81 4.92
N TYR A 7 0.04 -13.74 5.92
CA TYR A 7 -1.18 -12.94 5.87
C TYR A 7 -0.89 -11.44 5.76
N TYR A 8 0.02 -10.90 6.57
CA TYR A 8 0.40 -9.47 6.49
C TYR A 8 1.04 -9.13 5.15
N LYS A 9 1.99 -9.96 4.69
CA LYS A 9 2.64 -9.78 3.38
C LYS A 9 1.62 -9.76 2.24
N LYS A 10 0.68 -10.71 2.24
CA LYS A 10 -0.37 -10.81 1.22
C LYS A 10 -1.30 -9.59 1.24
N SER A 11 -1.62 -9.08 2.42
CA SER A 11 -2.48 -7.90 2.58
C SER A 11 -1.86 -6.64 1.96
N TYR A 12 -0.58 -6.36 2.25
CA TYR A 12 0.11 -5.22 1.64
C TYR A 12 0.32 -5.40 0.13
N ARG A 13 0.67 -6.62 -0.29
CA ARG A 13 0.81 -6.95 -1.72
C ARG A 13 -0.47 -6.66 -2.49
N ARG A 14 -1.64 -7.00 -1.94
CA ARG A 14 -2.94 -6.74 -2.59
C ARG A 14 -3.19 -5.25 -2.82
N VAL A 15 -2.84 -4.39 -1.86
CA VAL A 15 -2.95 -2.93 -2.04
C VAL A 15 -2.06 -2.47 -3.19
N TYR A 16 -0.83 -2.98 -3.27
CA TYR A 16 0.09 -2.63 -4.34
C TYR A 16 -0.35 -3.14 -5.72
N GLU A 17 -0.86 -4.38 -5.82
CA GLU A 17 -1.41 -4.92 -7.06
C GLU A 17 -2.58 -4.09 -7.57
N ASN A 18 -3.49 -3.67 -6.68
CA ASN A 18 -4.59 -2.76 -7.02
C ASN A 18 -4.09 -1.39 -7.50
N PHE A 19 -3.04 -0.86 -6.86
CA PHE A 19 -2.41 0.39 -7.28
C PHE A 19 -1.86 0.29 -8.70
N ILE A 20 -1.07 -0.75 -9.02
CA ILE A 20 -0.49 -0.95 -10.36
C ILE A 20 -1.58 -1.12 -11.42
N PHE A 21 -2.61 -1.90 -11.12
CA PHE A 21 -3.76 -2.05 -12.01
C PHE A 21 -4.43 -0.70 -12.30
N SER A 22 -4.68 0.10 -11.26
CA SER A 22 -5.34 1.41 -11.36
C SER A 22 -4.48 2.44 -12.10
N VAL A 23 -3.16 2.42 -11.93
CA VAL A 23 -2.23 3.24 -12.73
C VAL A 23 -2.38 2.94 -14.21
N GLY A 24 -2.57 1.67 -14.59
CA GLY A 24 -2.84 1.26 -15.96
C GLY A 24 -4.10 1.89 -16.56
N ILE A 25 -5.16 2.05 -15.74
CA ILE A 25 -6.44 2.64 -16.15
C ILE A 25 -6.31 4.17 -16.28
N TYR A 26 -5.66 4.82 -15.32
CA TYR A 26 -5.62 6.29 -15.23
C TYR A 26 -4.40 6.93 -15.92
N ARG A 27 -3.69 6.22 -16.82
CA ARG A 27 -2.40 6.66 -17.41
C ARG A 27 -2.35 8.11 -17.89
N SER A 28 -3.45 8.64 -18.40
CA SER A 28 -3.51 10.01 -18.96
C SER A 28 -4.17 11.05 -18.05
N ASN A 29 -4.57 10.67 -16.82
CA ASN A 29 -5.23 11.57 -15.88
C ASN A 29 -4.40 11.75 -14.60
N THR A 30 -3.52 12.76 -14.62
CA THR A 30 -2.61 13.08 -13.51
C THR A 30 -3.34 13.36 -12.19
N VAL A 31 -4.53 13.97 -12.23
CA VAL A 31 -5.32 14.26 -11.03
C VAL A 31 -5.77 12.95 -10.36
N LEU A 32 -6.30 12.01 -11.13
CA LEU A 32 -6.70 10.70 -10.62
C LEU A 32 -5.49 9.87 -10.18
N LEU A 33 -4.36 9.94 -10.88
CA LEU A 33 -3.13 9.28 -10.47
C LEU A 33 -2.60 9.81 -9.13
N LYS A 34 -2.63 11.13 -8.91
CA LYS A 34 -2.23 11.75 -7.63
C LYS A 34 -3.14 11.30 -6.49
N ARG A 35 -4.45 11.29 -6.72
CA ARG A 35 -5.44 10.79 -5.75
C ARG A 35 -5.24 9.30 -5.45
N LEU A 36 -5.02 8.48 -6.47
CA LEU A 36 -4.76 7.04 -6.33
C LEU A 36 -3.54 6.78 -5.43
N CYS A 37 -2.45 7.55 -5.60
CA CYS A 37 -1.28 7.42 -4.74
C CYS A 37 -1.61 7.70 -3.27
N GLN A 38 -2.31 8.80 -3.00
CA GLN A 38 -2.70 9.19 -1.65
C GLN A 38 -3.62 8.16 -0.99
N GLU A 39 -4.63 7.67 -1.73
CA GLU A 39 -5.55 6.64 -1.25
C GLU A 39 -4.83 5.31 -0.97
N SER A 40 -3.91 4.91 -1.85
CA SER A 40 -3.12 3.68 -1.67
C SER A 40 -2.19 3.76 -0.45
N LEU A 41 -1.52 4.90 -0.24
CA LEU A 41 -0.69 5.12 0.95
C LEU A 41 -1.53 5.10 2.23
N LYS A 42 -2.69 5.75 2.22
CA LYS A 42 -3.63 5.74 3.35
C LYS A 42 -4.09 4.33 3.70
N GLU A 43 -4.33 3.47 2.70
CA GLU A 43 -4.73 2.08 2.92
C GLU A 43 -3.59 1.23 3.49
N LEU A 44 -2.34 1.43 3.05
CA LEU A 44 -1.17 0.79 3.66
C LEU A 44 -1.04 1.16 5.15
N ASP A 45 -1.18 2.44 5.48
CA ASP A 45 -1.11 2.92 6.87
C ASP A 45 -2.29 2.42 7.71
N ARG A 46 -3.48 2.30 7.11
CA ARG A 46 -4.66 1.71 7.77
C ARG A 46 -4.43 0.24 8.10
N LEU A 47 -3.88 -0.55 7.18
CA LEU A 47 -3.54 -1.96 7.42
C LEU A 47 -2.53 -2.10 8.56
N ASN A 48 -1.47 -1.29 8.56
CA ASN A 48 -0.46 -1.32 9.63
C ASN A 48 -1.05 -1.00 11.00
N ARG A 49 -1.89 0.04 11.08
CA ARG A 49 -2.61 0.37 12.33
C ARG A 49 -3.51 -0.76 12.78
N ARG A 50 -4.28 -1.35 11.85
CA ARG A 50 -5.14 -2.49 12.16
C ARG A 50 -4.36 -3.69 12.71
N PHE A 51 -3.23 -4.05 12.10
CA PHE A 51 -2.40 -5.16 12.58
C PHE A 51 -1.77 -4.86 13.95
N MET A 52 -1.38 -3.62 14.19
CA MET A 52 -0.93 -3.17 15.52
C MET A 52 -2.04 -3.23 16.58
N GLU A 53 -3.26 -2.80 16.24
CA GLU A 53 -4.38 -2.76 17.17
C GLU A 53 -4.88 -4.17 17.53
N GLN A 54 -5.07 -5.01 16.51
CA GLN A 54 -5.68 -6.35 16.62
C GLN A 54 -4.68 -7.40 17.06
N ASP A 55 -3.50 -7.44 16.44
CA ASP A 55 -2.54 -8.54 16.62
C ASP A 55 -1.35 -8.13 17.50
N LYS A 56 -1.24 -6.86 17.87
CA LYS A 56 -0.08 -6.28 18.60
C LYS A 56 1.25 -6.49 17.87
N VAL A 57 1.23 -6.55 16.53
CA VAL A 57 2.41 -6.76 15.68
C VAL A 57 2.71 -5.53 14.85
N SER A 58 3.95 -5.03 14.95
CA SER A 58 4.45 -4.00 14.05
C SER A 58 4.85 -4.63 12.72
N THR A 59 4.13 -4.24 11.67
CA THR A 59 4.36 -4.71 10.30
C THR A 59 4.91 -3.60 9.40
N TYR A 60 5.45 -2.52 10.00
CA TYR A 60 5.97 -1.37 9.28
C TYR A 60 7.05 -1.74 8.25
N TYR A 61 7.94 -2.68 8.60
CA TYR A 61 8.97 -3.15 7.67
C TYR A 61 8.39 -3.85 6.43
N LEU A 62 7.18 -4.41 6.51
CA LEU A 62 6.50 -5.08 5.40
C LEU A 62 5.81 -4.07 4.46
N LEU A 63 5.29 -2.97 5.00
CA LEU A 63 4.63 -1.94 4.18
C LEU A 63 5.63 -1.00 3.49
N LYS A 64 6.79 -0.77 4.11
CA LYS A 64 7.77 0.24 3.69
C LYS A 64 8.12 0.19 2.20
N PRO A 65 8.49 -0.97 1.61
CA PRO A 65 8.85 -1.03 0.19
C PRO A 65 7.73 -0.56 -0.74
N TYR A 66 6.47 -0.94 -0.46
CA TYR A 66 5.33 -0.53 -1.26
C TYR A 66 5.07 0.98 -1.14
N SER A 67 5.15 1.52 0.08
CA SER A 67 4.95 2.95 0.32
C SER A 67 6.02 3.79 -0.39
N GLU A 68 7.27 3.33 -0.43
CA GLU A 68 8.38 4.04 -1.08
C GLU A 68 8.19 4.09 -2.59
N VAL A 69 7.76 2.98 -3.20
CA VAL A 69 7.45 2.93 -4.64
C VAL A 69 6.32 3.88 -4.99
N ILE A 70 5.22 3.87 -4.23
CA ILE A 70 4.07 4.76 -4.49
C ILE A 70 4.46 6.23 -4.30
N LYS A 71 5.25 6.57 -3.26
CA LYS A 71 5.74 7.94 -3.04
C LYS A 71 6.63 8.41 -4.18
N ARG A 72 7.57 7.58 -4.64
CA ARG A 72 8.43 7.92 -5.79
C ARG A 72 7.61 8.14 -7.06
N PHE A 73 6.63 7.28 -7.31
CA PHE A 73 5.71 7.46 -8.43
C PHE A 73 4.93 8.79 -8.32
N TYR A 74 4.38 9.10 -7.15
CA TYR A 74 3.68 10.38 -6.91
C TYR A 74 4.54 11.60 -7.21
N LEU A 75 5.82 11.58 -6.81
CA LEU A 75 6.77 12.67 -7.07
C LEU A 75 7.13 12.80 -8.55
N SER A 76 6.89 11.77 -9.36
CA SER A 76 7.11 11.77 -10.81
C SER A 76 5.88 12.18 -11.64
N LEU A 77 4.72 12.42 -11.00
CA LEU A 77 3.45 12.82 -11.63
C LEU A 77 3.27 14.34 -11.75
#